data_AF-A0A8S0RTY3-F1
#
_entry.id   AF-A0A8S0RTY3-F1
#
_cell.length_a   1.000
_cell.length_b   1.000
_cell.length_c   1.000
_cell.angle_alpha   90.00
_cell.angle_beta   90.00
_cell.angle_gamma   90.00
#
_symmetry.space_group_name_H-M   'P 1'
#
loop_
_entity.id
_entity.type
_entity.pdbx_description
1 polymer ?
#
loop_
_entity_poly.entity_id
_entity_poly.type
_entity_poly.pdbx_seq_one_letter_code
_entity_poly.pdbx_strand_id
1 'polypeptide(L)'
;MATRYWALSLPVGQTSSAASLWSRLQESISKSAFDTPLYRFNIPNLRVCTLDSQLALSDDLLKSNNFIEGVSHKIRRQIEDLERVSGVVSSSLTVDGVPVDSYLTRFVWDEAKYPTVSPLREIVDGIHVQVAKIEDDLKVRVAEYNNVRSQLNLIQIIPYCSLAVRDLSSLVKPNDVITSEHLTTLIAIVPKYSQNDWISSYETLTTNVVPRSSKKLHEDNEYAL
;
A
#
# COMPACT_ATOMS: atom_id res chain seq x y z
N MET A 1 20.26 -7.16 -5.05
CA MET A 1 20.22 -8.53 -5.60
C MET A 1 19.15 -9.30 -4.85
N ALA A 2 18.27 -10.03 -5.53
CA ALA A 2 17.29 -10.88 -4.85
C ALA A 2 18.01 -12.13 -4.30
N THR A 3 18.02 -12.31 -2.99
CA THR A 3 18.51 -13.54 -2.36
C THR A 3 17.60 -14.70 -2.76
N ARG A 4 18.17 -15.77 -3.32
CA ARG A 4 17.43 -16.97 -3.73
C ARG A 4 17.76 -18.10 -2.78
N TYR A 5 16.74 -18.84 -2.39
CA TYR A 5 16.86 -20.01 -1.53
C TYR A 5 16.37 -21.24 -2.28
N TRP A 6 16.99 -22.39 -1.97
CA TRP A 6 16.56 -23.69 -2.47
C TRP A 6 16.15 -24.53 -1.27
N ALA A 7 14.93 -25.06 -1.30
CA ALA A 7 14.46 -26.03 -0.33
C ALA A 7 14.58 -27.44 -0.93
N LEU A 8 15.21 -28.35 -0.19
CA LEU A 8 15.46 -29.72 -0.61
C LEU A 8 15.04 -30.67 0.52
N SER A 9 14.37 -31.75 0.16
CA SER A 9 14.03 -32.84 1.08
C SER A 9 14.66 -34.13 0.56
N LEU A 10 15.31 -34.88 1.43
CA LEU A 10 15.99 -36.14 1.11
C LEU A 10 15.46 -37.25 2.02
N PRO A 11 15.17 -38.45 1.47
CA PRO A 11 14.72 -39.57 2.29
C PRO A 11 15.86 -40.05 3.19
N VAL A 12 15.55 -40.28 4.47
CA VAL A 12 16.47 -40.92 5.40
C VAL A 12 16.33 -42.44 5.23
N GLY A 13 17.30 -43.04 4.53
CA GLY A 13 17.32 -44.49 4.30
C GLY A 13 17.44 -45.28 5.61
N GLN A 14 16.92 -46.51 5.64
CA GLN A 14 16.84 -47.35 6.86
C GLN A 14 18.19 -47.61 7.55
N THR A 15 19.31 -47.54 6.81
CA THR A 15 20.66 -47.80 7.32
C THR A 15 21.46 -46.54 7.64
N SER A 16 20.91 -45.35 7.38
CA SER A 16 21.62 -44.07 7.51
C SER A 16 20.88 -43.15 8.48
N SER A 17 21.62 -42.47 9.37
CA SER A 17 21.04 -41.45 10.23
C SER A 17 20.91 -40.11 9.50
N ALA A 18 19.93 -39.30 9.90
CA ALA A 18 19.77 -37.93 9.38
C ALA A 18 21.07 -37.09 9.55
N ALA A 19 21.79 -37.29 10.66
CA ALA A 19 23.07 -36.65 10.91
C ALA A 19 24.14 -37.06 9.88
N SER A 20 24.25 -38.35 9.59
CA SER A 20 25.22 -38.85 8.59
C SER A 20 24.89 -38.39 7.16
N LEU A 21 23.60 -38.33 6.80
CA LEU A 21 23.16 -37.81 5.50
C LEU A 21 23.44 -36.31 5.38
N TRP A 22 23.21 -35.55 6.45
CA TRP A 22 23.52 -34.13 6.52
C TRP A 22 25.02 -33.87 6.29
N SER A 23 25.90 -34.60 6.98
CA SER A 23 27.35 -34.46 6.79
C SER A 23 27.80 -34.80 5.36
N ARG A 24 27.26 -35.88 4.77
CA ARG A 24 27.54 -36.24 3.37
C ARG A 24 27.05 -35.19 2.38
N LEU A 25 25.86 -34.63 2.60
CA LEU A 25 25.31 -33.56 1.78
C LEU A 25 26.21 -32.32 1.83
N GLN A 26 26.62 -31.90 3.03
CA GLN A 26 27.54 -30.78 3.22
C GLN A 26 28.87 -31.02 2.48
N GLU A 27 29.46 -32.20 2.63
CA GLU A 27 30.71 -32.54 1.96
C GLU A 27 30.56 -32.52 0.43
N SER A 28 29.49 -33.12 -0.10
CA SER A 28 29.25 -33.17 -1.55
C SER A 28 29.02 -31.78 -2.14
N ILE A 29 28.23 -30.93 -1.48
CA ILE A 29 27.98 -29.57 -1.94
C ILE A 29 29.25 -28.73 -1.82
N SER A 30 30.00 -28.84 -0.73
CA SER A 30 31.26 -28.08 -0.57
C SER A 30 32.30 -28.37 -1.66
N LYS A 31 32.27 -29.58 -2.25
CA LYS A 31 33.15 -29.96 -3.36
C LYS A 31 32.79 -29.27 -4.68
N SER A 32 31.52 -28.91 -4.88
CA SER A 32 31.02 -28.31 -6.12
C SER A 32 30.71 -26.81 -6.01
N ALA A 33 30.29 -26.35 -4.84
CA ALA A 33 29.87 -24.99 -4.54
C ALA A 33 30.20 -24.66 -3.07
N PHE A 34 31.47 -24.33 -2.81
CA PHE A 34 32.01 -24.15 -1.46
C PHE A 34 31.43 -22.96 -0.70
N ASP A 35 30.83 -22.01 -1.41
CA ASP A 35 30.26 -20.76 -0.89
C ASP A 35 28.72 -20.84 -0.70
N THR A 36 28.12 -22.02 -0.88
CA THR A 36 26.69 -22.23 -0.69
C THR A 36 26.39 -22.65 0.75
N PRO A 37 25.83 -21.74 1.59
CA PRO A 37 25.52 -22.08 2.97
C PRO A 37 24.34 -23.05 3.05
N LEU A 38 24.41 -23.98 3.99
CA LEU A 38 23.41 -25.02 4.21
C LEU A 38 22.81 -24.89 5.60
N TYR A 39 21.48 -24.83 5.66
CA TYR A 39 20.73 -24.70 6.90
C TYR A 39 19.74 -25.85 7.05
N ARG A 40 19.54 -26.32 8.27
CA ARG A 40 18.50 -27.30 8.55
C ARG A 40 17.16 -26.59 8.62
N PHE A 41 16.17 -27.16 7.96
CA PHE A 41 14.79 -26.69 8.01
C PHE A 41 13.98 -27.68 8.85
N ASN A 42 13.70 -27.31 10.10
CA ASN A 42 13.08 -28.20 11.07
C ASN A 42 11.56 -28.22 10.88
N ILE A 43 11.05 -29.33 10.34
CA ILE A 43 9.61 -29.58 10.20
C ILE A 43 9.22 -30.64 11.24
N PRO A 44 8.20 -30.41 12.08
CA PRO A 44 7.74 -31.40 13.04
C PRO A 44 7.02 -32.56 12.34
N ASN A 45 6.76 -33.63 13.09
CA ASN A 45 5.89 -34.69 12.61
C ASN A 45 4.44 -34.20 12.60
N LEU A 46 3.96 -33.84 11.42
CA LEU A 46 2.58 -33.41 11.21
C LEU A 46 1.66 -34.62 11.15
N ARG A 47 0.46 -34.51 11.74
CA ARG A 47 -0.53 -35.58 11.69
C ARG A 47 -1.08 -35.74 10.28
N VAL A 48 -0.91 -36.94 9.71
CA VAL A 48 -1.43 -37.30 8.40
C VAL A 48 -2.42 -38.46 8.48
N CYS A 49 -3.43 -38.46 7.61
CA CYS A 49 -4.53 -39.44 7.61
C CYS A 49 -4.30 -40.55 6.58
N THR A 50 -4.91 -40.45 5.40
CA THR A 50 -4.84 -41.47 4.34
C THR A 50 -4.04 -40.98 3.14
N LEU A 51 -3.51 -41.90 2.34
CA LEU A 51 -2.79 -41.55 1.11
C LEU A 51 -3.67 -40.72 0.16
N ASP A 52 -4.95 -41.07 -0.01
CA ASP A 52 -5.88 -40.31 -0.85
C ASP A 52 -6.03 -38.87 -0.38
N SER A 53 -6.11 -38.65 0.95
CA SER A 53 -6.17 -37.30 1.52
C SER A 53 -4.88 -36.52 1.30
N GLN A 54 -3.71 -37.19 1.29
CA GLN A 54 -2.43 -36.56 1.00
C GLN A 54 -2.31 -36.15 -0.47
N LEU A 55 -2.75 -37.01 -1.38
CA LEU A 55 -2.72 -36.73 -2.82
C LEU A 55 -3.61 -35.52 -3.15
N ALA A 56 -4.84 -35.52 -2.65
CA ALA A 56 -5.74 -34.37 -2.82
C ALA A 56 -5.15 -33.08 -2.20
N LEU A 57 -4.56 -33.19 -1.01
CA LEU A 57 -3.94 -32.03 -0.35
C LEU A 57 -2.70 -31.52 -1.09
N SER A 58 -1.95 -32.37 -1.79
CA SER A 58 -0.80 -31.96 -2.61
C SER A 58 -1.19 -30.98 -3.71
N ASP A 59 -2.31 -31.23 -4.40
CA ASP A 59 -2.82 -30.33 -5.44
C ASP A 59 -3.34 -29.02 -4.85
N ASP A 60 -4.01 -29.08 -3.69
CA ASP A 60 -4.53 -27.91 -3.00
C ASP A 60 -3.39 -27.04 -2.42
N LEU A 61 -2.30 -27.66 -1.95
CA LEU A 61 -1.10 -26.97 -1.48
C LEU A 61 -0.45 -26.12 -2.58
N LEU A 62 -0.42 -26.60 -3.83
CA LEU A 62 0.09 -25.81 -4.95
C LEU A 62 -0.74 -24.55 -5.18
N LYS A 63 -2.08 -24.68 -5.14
CA LYS A 63 -2.99 -23.54 -5.28
C LYS A 63 -2.83 -22.55 -4.11
N SER A 64 -2.79 -23.07 -2.88
CA SER A 64 -2.64 -22.26 -1.67
C SER A 64 -1.29 -21.54 -1.67
N ASN A 65 -0.19 -22.21 -2.04
CA ASN A 65 1.13 -21.60 -2.16
C ASN A 65 1.13 -20.43 -3.16
N ASN A 66 0.63 -20.64 -4.37
CA ASN A 66 0.57 -19.60 -5.40
C ASN A 66 -0.27 -18.39 -4.94
N PHE A 67 -1.38 -18.65 -4.25
CA PHE A 67 -2.21 -17.59 -3.67
C PHE A 67 -1.45 -16.80 -2.60
N ILE A 68 -0.86 -17.48 -1.61
CA ILE A 68 -0.14 -16.84 -0.50
C ILE A 68 1.08 -16.06 -0.99
N GLU A 69 1.82 -16.60 -1.96
CA GLU A 69 2.93 -15.91 -2.63
C GLU A 69 2.43 -14.65 -3.34
N GLY A 70 1.32 -14.74 -4.07
CA GLY A 70 0.68 -13.61 -4.73
C GLY A 70 0.26 -12.51 -3.74
N VAL A 71 -0.35 -12.86 -2.62
CA VAL A 71 -0.72 -11.90 -1.56
C VAL A 71 0.52 -11.26 -0.93
N SER A 72 1.55 -12.05 -0.63
CA SER A 72 2.82 -11.55 -0.08
C SER A 72 3.49 -10.54 -1.01
N HIS A 73 3.49 -10.81 -2.33
CA HIS A 73 3.99 -9.87 -3.33
C HIS A 73 3.15 -8.59 -3.43
N LYS A 74 1.82 -8.69 -3.34
CA LYS A 74 0.94 -7.52 -3.31
C LYS A 74 1.24 -6.64 -2.10
N ILE A 75 1.38 -7.22 -0.91
CA ILE A 75 1.72 -6.50 0.33
C ILE A 75 3.06 -5.79 0.16
N ARG A 76 4.11 -6.52 -0.28
CA ARG A 76 5.44 -5.94 -0.53
C ARG A 76 5.37 -4.74 -1.48
N ARG A 77 4.68 -4.89 -2.62
CA ARG A 77 4.56 -3.82 -3.62
C ARG A 77 3.85 -2.59 -3.04
N GLN A 78 2.80 -2.78 -2.25
CA GLN A 78 2.10 -1.65 -1.61
C GLN A 78 3.00 -0.91 -0.62
N ILE A 79 3.81 -1.63 0.15
CA ILE A 79 4.79 -1.01 1.06
C ILE A 79 5.82 -0.20 0.25
N GLU A 80 6.40 -0.78 -0.79
CA GLU A 80 7.37 -0.09 -1.68
C GLU A 80 6.76 1.17 -2.33
N ASP A 81 5.49 1.12 -2.76
CA ASP A 81 4.79 2.26 -3.33
C ASP A 81 4.55 3.37 -2.29
N LEU A 82 4.21 3.02 -1.04
CA LEU A 82 4.02 3.98 0.05
C LEU A 82 5.35 4.63 0.47
N GLU A 83 6.42 3.86 0.57
CA GLU A 83 7.77 4.34 0.89
C GLU A 83 8.23 5.36 -0.14
N ARG A 84 8.07 5.05 -1.44
CA ARG A 84 8.40 5.98 -2.54
C ARG A 84 7.64 7.30 -2.43
N VAL A 85 6.37 7.28 -2.04
CA VAL A 85 5.56 8.50 -1.88
C VAL A 85 5.99 9.30 -0.65
N SER A 86 6.32 8.62 0.45
CA SER A 86 6.71 9.28 1.71
C SER A 86 8.13 9.84 1.70
N GLY A 87 9.00 9.37 0.79
CA GLY A 87 10.43 9.71 0.77
C GLY A 87 11.24 9.07 1.90
N VAL A 88 10.61 8.24 2.74
CA VAL A 88 11.29 7.47 3.79
C VAL A 88 11.94 6.25 3.14
N VAL A 89 13.27 6.20 3.15
CA VAL A 89 14.02 4.99 2.78
C VAL A 89 13.86 3.99 3.91
N SER A 90 13.10 2.94 3.66
CA SER A 90 12.83 1.93 4.67
C SER A 90 13.97 0.92 4.79
N SER A 91 14.11 0.39 6.00
CA SER A 91 14.83 -0.85 6.26
C SER A 91 14.20 -2.00 5.50
N SER A 92 15.01 -2.96 5.04
CA SER A 92 14.52 -4.21 4.45
C SER A 92 13.36 -4.81 5.25
N LEU A 93 12.32 -5.32 4.58
CA LEU A 93 11.21 -6.03 5.23
C LEU A 93 11.72 -7.09 6.22
N THR A 94 11.06 -7.18 7.36
CA THR A 94 11.37 -8.13 8.45
C THR A 94 10.15 -8.98 8.79
N VAL A 95 10.38 -10.14 9.40
CA VAL A 95 9.36 -11.01 9.99
C VAL A 95 9.52 -10.91 11.49
N ASP A 96 8.53 -10.35 12.18
CA ASP A 96 8.57 -10.10 13.64
C ASP A 96 9.85 -9.36 14.10
N GLY A 97 10.31 -8.39 13.29
CA GLY A 97 11.53 -7.62 13.55
C GLY A 97 12.84 -8.35 13.18
N VAL A 98 12.76 -9.60 12.72
CA VAL A 98 13.91 -10.39 12.27
C VAL A 98 14.09 -10.26 10.76
N PRO A 99 15.32 -10.03 10.25
CA PRO A 99 15.59 -10.05 8.81
C PRO A 99 15.15 -11.37 8.17
N VAL A 100 14.57 -11.31 6.97
CA VAL A 100 14.03 -12.49 6.26
C VAL A 100 15.06 -13.62 6.14
N ASP A 101 16.32 -13.29 5.85
CA ASP A 101 17.42 -14.27 5.76
C ASP A 101 17.65 -14.98 7.11
N SER A 102 17.70 -14.22 8.21
CA SER A 102 17.85 -14.80 9.55
C SER A 102 16.63 -15.62 9.97
N TYR A 103 15.42 -15.22 9.56
CA TYR A 103 14.19 -15.98 9.82
C TYR A 103 14.19 -17.33 9.09
N LEU A 104 14.53 -17.35 7.80
CA LEU A 104 14.55 -18.58 6.99
C LEU A 104 15.62 -19.57 7.45
N THR A 105 16.80 -19.08 7.81
CA THR A 105 17.93 -19.93 8.24
C THR A 105 17.77 -20.52 9.64
N ARG A 106 16.84 -19.97 10.43
CA ARG A 106 16.53 -20.41 11.81
C ARG A 106 15.05 -20.73 11.99
N PHE A 107 14.37 -21.12 10.91
CA PHE A 107 12.94 -21.40 10.94
C PHE A 107 12.60 -22.44 12.00
N VAL A 108 11.57 -22.14 12.78
CA VAL A 108 10.96 -23.05 13.76
C VAL A 108 9.46 -23.06 13.49
N TRP A 109 8.88 -24.25 13.47
CA TRP A 109 7.44 -24.40 13.35
C TRP A 109 6.73 -23.79 14.56
N ASP A 110 5.78 -22.89 14.30
CA ASP A 110 4.96 -22.29 15.34
C ASP A 110 3.85 -23.27 15.76
N GLU A 111 4.15 -24.12 16.73
CA GLU A 111 3.20 -25.12 17.24
C GLU A 111 2.03 -24.51 18.02
N ALA A 112 2.21 -23.31 18.58
CA ALA A 112 1.13 -22.60 19.26
C ALA A 112 0.08 -22.10 18.25
N LYS A 113 0.54 -21.62 17.08
CA LYS A 113 -0.34 -21.17 15.99
C LYS A 113 -0.84 -22.30 15.11
N TYR A 114 -0.02 -23.32 14.88
CA TYR A 114 -0.30 -24.46 14.00
C TYR A 114 -0.02 -25.79 14.72
N PRO A 115 -0.93 -26.27 15.57
CA PRO A 115 -0.70 -27.46 16.39
C PRO A 115 -0.44 -28.72 15.55
N THR A 116 0.61 -29.46 15.88
CA THR A 116 1.04 -30.68 15.16
C THR A 116 0.03 -31.82 15.24
N VAL A 117 -0.82 -31.80 16.27
CA VAL A 117 -1.91 -32.75 16.53
C VAL A 117 -3.13 -32.54 15.63
N SER A 118 -3.27 -31.35 15.04
CA SER A 118 -4.36 -31.02 14.14
C SER A 118 -4.18 -31.72 12.80
N PRO A 119 -5.27 -32.16 12.13
CA PRO A 119 -5.20 -32.68 10.78
C PRO A 119 -4.52 -31.68 9.84
N LEU A 120 -3.60 -32.15 8.99
CA LEU A 120 -2.82 -31.30 8.11
C LEU A 120 -3.70 -30.40 7.20
N ARG A 121 -4.84 -30.92 6.73
CA ARG A 121 -5.81 -30.14 5.94
C ARG A 121 -6.36 -28.94 6.71
N GLU A 122 -6.71 -29.11 7.98
CA GLU A 122 -7.23 -28.00 8.81
C GLU A 122 -6.18 -26.91 9.01
N ILE A 123 -4.90 -27.28 9.16
CA ILE A 123 -3.79 -26.32 9.25
C ILE A 123 -3.69 -25.51 7.96
N VAL A 124 -3.71 -26.18 6.81
CA VAL A 124 -3.59 -25.54 5.49
C VAL A 124 -4.79 -24.61 5.22
N ASP A 125 -6.00 -25.08 5.48
CA ASP A 125 -7.22 -24.29 5.30
C ASP A 125 -7.24 -23.08 6.25
N GLY A 126 -6.80 -23.27 7.50
CA GLY A 126 -6.65 -22.19 8.48
C GLY A 126 -5.66 -21.12 8.03
N ILE A 127 -4.48 -21.51 7.52
CA ILE A 127 -3.50 -20.57 6.93
C ILE A 127 -4.14 -19.83 5.75
N HIS A 128 -4.81 -20.55 4.86
CA HIS A 128 -5.43 -19.97 3.67
C HIS A 128 -6.48 -18.90 4.03
N VAL A 129 -7.40 -19.22 4.94
CA VAL A 129 -8.44 -18.30 5.42
C VAL A 129 -7.82 -17.06 6.08
N GLN A 130 -6.77 -17.23 6.89
CA GLN A 130 -6.07 -16.11 7.50
C GLN A 130 -5.44 -15.19 6.45
N VAL A 131 -4.75 -15.75 5.45
CA VAL A 131 -4.13 -14.96 4.38
C VAL A 131 -5.18 -14.29 3.48
N ALA A 132 -6.28 -14.97 3.19
CA ALA A 132 -7.40 -14.38 2.44
C ALA A 132 -7.99 -13.16 3.17
N LYS A 133 -8.20 -13.27 4.48
CA LYS A 133 -8.66 -12.14 5.30
C LYS A 133 -7.67 -10.97 5.28
N ILE A 134 -6.37 -11.25 5.38
CA ILE A 134 -5.31 -10.22 5.25
C ILE A 134 -5.38 -9.55 3.88
N GLU A 135 -5.62 -10.31 2.80
CA GLU A 135 -5.75 -9.75 1.46
C GLU A 135 -6.95 -8.79 1.35
N ASP A 136 -8.11 -9.19 1.87
CA ASP A 136 -9.32 -8.36 1.82
C ASP A 136 -9.17 -7.10 2.68
N ASP A 137 -8.60 -7.21 3.88
CA ASP A 137 -8.27 -6.06 4.73
C ASP A 137 -7.30 -5.12 4.00
N LEU A 138 -6.27 -5.65 3.33
CA LEU A 138 -5.34 -4.84 2.52
C LEU A 138 -6.07 -4.09 1.40
N LYS A 139 -6.98 -4.75 0.65
CA LYS A 139 -7.74 -4.11 -0.43
C LYS A 139 -8.56 -2.93 0.08
N VAL A 140 -9.25 -3.10 1.21
CA VAL A 140 -10.04 -2.03 1.84
C VAL A 140 -9.14 -0.85 2.21
N ARG A 141 -8.03 -1.10 2.92
CA ARG A 141 -7.10 -0.04 3.34
C ARG A 141 -6.45 0.69 2.18
N VAL A 142 -6.08 -0.03 1.12
CA VAL A 142 -5.52 0.57 -0.10
C VAL A 142 -6.56 1.44 -0.81
N ALA A 143 -7.82 1.02 -0.87
CA ALA A 143 -8.89 1.82 -1.46
C ALA A 143 -9.15 3.10 -0.66
N GLU A 144 -9.25 3.01 0.66
CA GLU A 144 -9.40 4.15 1.57
C GLU A 144 -8.25 5.15 1.42
N TYR A 145 -7.01 4.65 1.44
CA TYR A 145 -5.81 5.48 1.27
C TYR A 145 -5.82 6.22 -0.07
N ASN A 146 -6.12 5.51 -1.17
CA ASN A 146 -6.14 6.12 -2.50
C ASN A 146 -7.24 7.18 -2.64
N ASN A 147 -8.39 6.97 -2.01
CA ASN A 147 -9.46 7.97 -1.98
C ASN A 147 -9.00 9.25 -1.27
N VAL A 148 -8.46 9.14 -0.05
CA VAL A 148 -7.95 10.30 0.70
C VAL A 148 -6.81 10.99 -0.05
N ARG A 149 -5.88 10.22 -0.63
CA ARG A 149 -4.78 10.76 -1.43
C ARG A 149 -5.28 11.55 -2.64
N SER A 150 -6.31 11.04 -3.34
CA SER A 150 -6.94 11.74 -4.46
C SER A 150 -7.55 13.07 -4.03
N GLN A 151 -8.31 13.06 -2.93
CA GLN A 151 -8.92 14.27 -2.36
C GLN A 151 -7.86 15.31 -1.94
N LEU A 152 -6.78 14.87 -1.28
CA LEU A 152 -5.68 15.74 -0.90
C LEU A 152 -5.02 16.40 -2.13
N ASN A 153 -4.81 15.63 -3.20
CA ASN A 153 -4.20 16.14 -4.42
C ASN A 153 -5.09 17.23 -5.06
N LEU A 154 -6.41 17.03 -5.07
CA LEU A 154 -7.36 18.07 -5.51
C LEU A 154 -7.25 19.34 -4.65
N ILE A 155 -7.24 19.20 -3.32
CA ILE A 155 -7.10 20.32 -2.39
C ILE A 155 -5.78 21.07 -2.60
N GLN A 156 -4.69 20.35 -2.91
CA GLN A 156 -3.39 20.97 -3.18
C GLN A 156 -3.35 21.75 -4.50
N ILE A 157 -4.12 21.33 -5.51
CA ILE A 157 -4.13 21.97 -6.84
C ILE A 157 -5.07 23.18 -6.88
N ILE A 158 -6.21 23.15 -6.19
CA ILE A 158 -7.23 24.22 -6.21
C ILE A 158 -6.64 25.62 -5.93
N PRO A 159 -5.73 25.82 -4.96
CA PRO A 159 -5.06 27.11 -4.72
C PRO A 159 -4.13 27.59 -5.85
N TYR A 160 -3.85 26.78 -6.86
CA TYR A 160 -3.06 27.17 -8.03
C TYR A 160 -3.90 27.19 -9.31
N CYS A 161 -5.18 26.87 -9.24
CA CYS A 161 -6.11 27.02 -10.34
C CYS A 161 -6.40 28.51 -10.61
N SER A 162 -6.79 28.79 -11.85
CA SER A 162 -7.31 30.10 -12.28
C SER A 162 -8.45 30.55 -11.37
N LEU A 163 -8.55 31.87 -11.14
CA LEU A 163 -9.63 32.50 -10.36
C LEU A 163 -11.02 32.05 -10.79
N ALA A 164 -11.21 31.66 -12.06
CA ALA A 164 -12.48 31.16 -12.60
C ALA A 164 -13.02 29.88 -11.93
N VAL A 165 -12.15 29.04 -11.36
CA VAL A 165 -12.52 27.71 -10.82
C VAL A 165 -11.99 27.50 -9.39
N ARG A 166 -11.21 28.45 -8.88
CA ARG A 166 -10.54 28.38 -7.58
C ARG A 166 -11.50 28.77 -6.44
N ASP A 167 -11.30 28.15 -5.28
CA ASP A 167 -11.93 28.59 -4.04
C ASP A 167 -11.42 29.97 -3.60
N LEU A 168 -12.34 30.92 -3.49
CA LEU A 168 -12.10 32.33 -3.15
C LEU A 168 -12.10 32.59 -1.63
N SER A 169 -12.44 31.59 -0.81
CA SER A 169 -12.50 31.72 0.65
C SER A 169 -11.21 32.24 1.29
N SER A 170 -10.07 31.87 0.70
CA SER A 170 -8.73 32.33 1.12
C SER A 170 -8.35 33.73 0.62
N LEU A 171 -9.06 34.25 -0.39
CA LEU A 171 -8.75 35.50 -1.08
C LEU A 171 -9.66 36.66 -0.64
N VAL A 172 -10.88 36.35 -0.23
CA VAL A 172 -11.88 37.35 0.18
C VAL A 172 -11.94 37.42 1.70
N LYS A 173 -11.65 38.59 2.28
CA LYS A 173 -11.70 38.77 3.73
C LYS A 173 -13.13 39.12 4.17
N PRO A 174 -13.51 38.87 5.43
CA PRO A 174 -14.81 39.28 5.95
C PRO A 174 -15.10 40.78 5.77
N ASN A 175 -14.07 41.62 5.82
CA ASN A 175 -14.20 43.06 5.62
C ASN A 175 -14.48 43.47 4.16
N ASP A 176 -14.24 42.58 3.19
CA ASP A 176 -14.52 42.82 1.77
C ASP A 176 -15.99 42.45 1.42
N VAL A 177 -16.71 41.76 2.31
CA VAL A 177 -18.09 41.32 2.11
C VAL A 177 -19.03 42.04 3.07
N ILE A 178 -19.98 42.78 2.50
CA ILE A 178 -21.05 43.44 3.25
C ILE A 178 -22.35 42.69 2.95
N THR A 179 -23.03 42.25 3.99
CA THR A 179 -24.36 41.64 3.88
C THR A 179 -25.27 42.28 4.92
N SER A 180 -26.32 42.95 4.45
CA SER A 180 -27.37 43.57 5.25
C SER A 180 -28.73 43.33 4.56
N GLU A 181 -29.81 43.79 5.18
CA GLU A 181 -31.16 43.63 4.63
C GLU A 181 -31.34 44.24 3.22
N HIS A 182 -30.58 45.29 2.90
CA HIS A 182 -30.73 46.04 1.64
C HIS A 182 -29.46 46.10 0.79
N LEU A 183 -28.34 45.54 1.27
CA LEU A 183 -27.06 45.55 0.56
C LEU A 183 -26.41 44.18 0.63
N THR A 184 -25.90 43.72 -0.50
CA THR A 184 -25.05 42.54 -0.60
C THR A 184 -23.85 42.85 -1.48
N THR A 185 -22.69 42.29 -1.13
CA THR A 185 -21.53 42.27 -2.03
C THR A 185 -21.69 41.12 -3.02
N LEU A 186 -21.50 41.40 -4.31
CA LEU A 186 -21.29 40.38 -5.33
C LEU A 186 -19.80 40.28 -5.64
N ILE A 187 -19.35 39.06 -5.86
CA ILE A 187 -17.96 38.78 -6.25
C ILE A 187 -17.96 38.55 -7.77
N ALA A 188 -17.18 39.34 -8.50
CA ALA A 188 -17.09 39.26 -9.95
C ALA A 188 -15.69 38.84 -10.36
N ILE A 189 -15.57 37.95 -11.34
CA ILE A 189 -14.30 37.55 -11.93
C ILE A 189 -14.28 38.12 -13.35
N VAL A 190 -13.33 39.02 -13.61
CA VAL A 190 -13.26 39.80 -14.85
C VAL A 190 -11.98 39.43 -15.60
N PRO A 191 -12.04 39.09 -16.90
CA PRO A 191 -10.83 38.88 -17.70
C PRO A 191 -9.91 40.11 -17.65
N LYS A 192 -8.60 39.88 -17.54
CA LYS A 192 -7.60 40.93 -17.32
C LYS A 192 -7.65 42.03 -18.38
N TYR A 193 -7.92 41.68 -19.63
CA TYR A 193 -8.04 42.63 -20.74
C TYR A 193 -9.31 43.50 -20.67
N SER A 194 -10.33 43.09 -19.90
CA SER A 194 -11.63 43.78 -19.77
C SER A 194 -11.78 44.58 -18.47
N GLN A 195 -10.73 44.73 -17.66
CA GLN A 195 -10.81 45.45 -16.37
C GLN A 195 -11.27 46.92 -16.54
N ASN A 196 -10.80 47.61 -17.59
CA ASN A 196 -11.19 49.00 -17.86
C ASN A 196 -12.66 49.12 -18.28
N ASP A 197 -13.13 48.17 -19.10
CA ASP A 197 -14.51 48.11 -19.55
C ASP A 197 -15.45 47.80 -18.37
N TRP A 198 -15.02 46.93 -17.45
CA TRP A 198 -15.75 46.66 -16.21
C TRP A 198 -15.90 47.92 -15.36
N ILE A 199 -14.79 48.61 -15.05
CA ILE A 199 -14.82 49.82 -14.20
C ILE A 199 -15.70 50.92 -14.81
N SER A 200 -15.72 51.04 -16.15
CA SER A 200 -16.52 52.06 -16.83
C SER A 200 -18.01 51.73 -16.97
N SER A 201 -18.41 50.46 -16.83
CA SER A 201 -19.79 50.02 -17.12
C SER A 201 -20.52 49.36 -15.95
N TYR A 202 -19.83 48.88 -14.91
CA TYR A 202 -20.47 48.06 -13.87
C TYR A 202 -21.60 48.79 -13.12
N GLU A 203 -21.48 50.10 -12.95
CA GLU A 203 -22.48 50.94 -12.24
C GLU A 203 -23.82 51.02 -12.98
N THR A 204 -23.84 50.70 -14.27
CA THR A 204 -25.03 50.77 -15.13
C THR A 204 -25.54 49.40 -15.58
N LEU A 205 -24.94 48.30 -15.11
CA LEU A 205 -25.36 46.94 -15.50
C LEU A 205 -26.79 46.61 -15.02
N THR A 206 -27.20 47.18 -13.89
CA THR A 206 -28.52 47.01 -13.30
C THR A 206 -28.89 48.23 -12.45
N THR A 207 -30.14 48.32 -12.03
CA THR A 207 -30.59 49.35 -11.09
C THR A 207 -30.06 49.07 -9.67
N ASN A 208 -29.90 50.13 -8.88
CA ASN A 208 -29.46 50.07 -7.47
C ASN A 208 -28.04 49.51 -7.24
N VAL A 209 -27.13 49.65 -8.21
CA VAL A 209 -25.69 49.42 -7.98
C VAL A 209 -25.10 50.61 -7.21
N VAL A 210 -24.35 50.34 -6.14
CA VAL A 210 -23.69 51.38 -5.35
C VAL A 210 -22.49 51.93 -6.14
N PRO A 211 -22.44 53.24 -6.46
CA PRO A 211 -21.31 53.81 -7.20
C PRO A 211 -20.01 53.74 -6.42
N ARG A 212 -18.90 53.58 -7.13
CA ARG A 212 -17.53 53.43 -6.61
C ARG A 212 -17.35 52.31 -5.58
N SER A 213 -18.17 51.27 -5.66
CA SER A 213 -18.12 50.11 -4.75
C SER A 213 -17.19 49.00 -5.23
N SER A 214 -16.87 48.95 -6.53
CA SER A 214 -15.98 47.94 -7.11
C SER A 214 -14.54 48.12 -6.61
N LYS A 215 -13.94 47.03 -6.11
CA LYS A 215 -12.57 47.00 -5.56
C LYS A 215 -11.88 45.72 -6.01
N LYS A 216 -10.74 45.85 -6.68
CA LYS A 216 -9.89 44.71 -7.02
C LYS A 216 -9.23 44.14 -5.77
N LEU A 217 -9.37 42.84 -5.54
CA LEU A 217 -8.79 42.10 -4.42
C LEU A 217 -7.56 41.31 -4.87
N HIS A 218 -7.67 40.58 -5.97
CA HIS A 218 -6.62 39.71 -6.48
C HIS A 218 -6.58 39.72 -8.01
N GLU A 219 -5.41 39.39 -8.58
CA GLU A 219 -5.23 39.26 -10.02
C GLU A 219 -4.30 38.08 -10.29
N ASP A 220 -4.68 37.23 -11.24
CA ASP A 220 -3.84 36.16 -11.77
C ASP A 220 -3.39 36.49 -13.22
N ASN A 221 -2.90 35.49 -13.96
CA ASN A 221 -2.42 35.71 -15.33
C ASN A 221 -3.54 36.09 -16.32
N GLU A 222 -4.78 35.66 -16.06
CA GLU A 222 -5.90 35.76 -17.00
C GLU A 222 -7.07 36.60 -16.47
N TYR A 223 -7.28 36.66 -15.16
CA TYR A 223 -8.44 37.26 -14.51
C TYR A 223 -8.07 38.17 -13.34
N ALA A 224 -8.99 39.07 -13.02
CA ALA A 224 -9.01 39.87 -11.81
C ALA A 224 -10.30 39.58 -11.02
N LEU A 225 -10.14 39.52 -9.70
CA LEU A 225 -11.19 39.42 -8.69
C LEU A 225 -11.46 40.80 -8.09
#